data_AF-A0A212CLE9-F1
#
_entry.id   AF-A0A212CLE9-F1
#
_cell.length_a   1.000
_cell.length_b   1.000
_cell.length_c   1.000
_cell.angle_alpha   90.00
_cell.angle_beta   90.00
_cell.angle_gamma   90.00
#
_symmetry.space_group_name_H-M   'P 1'
#
loop_
_entity.id
_entity.type
_entity.pdbx_description
1 polymer ?
#
loop_
_entity_poly.entity_id
_entity_poly.type
_entity_poly.pdbx_seq_one_letter_code
_entity_poly.pdbx_strand_id
1 'polypeptide(L)'
;LLISNKQFIVLYQFALIVVDADVTVIGSGPGGYVAAIKAAQLGFKTVCVEKNETLGGTCLNVGCIPSKALLNNSHFYHLAHGKDFASRGIESMYTFHI
;
A
#
# COMPACT_ATOMS: atom_id res chain seq x y z
N LEU A 1 -0.98 1.10 -11.30
CA LEU A 1 -0.25 2.34 -11.66
C LEU A 1 0.71 2.01 -12.81
N LEU A 2 0.24 2.13 -14.05
CA LEU A 2 1.14 2.06 -15.20
C LEU A 2 1.77 3.45 -15.35
N ILE A 3 2.95 3.64 -14.77
CA ILE A 3 3.79 4.78 -15.13
C ILE A 3 4.23 4.52 -16.56
N SER A 4 3.49 5.08 -17.51
CA SER A 4 3.72 5.05 -18.96
C SER A 4 4.96 5.86 -19.37
N ASN A 5 6.08 5.65 -18.69
CA ASN A 5 7.39 5.82 -19.30
C ASN A 5 7.83 4.42 -19.72
N LYS A 6 8.40 4.30 -20.92
CA LYS A 6 8.80 3.02 -21.55
C LYS A 6 9.80 2.15 -20.74
N GLN A 7 10.08 2.50 -19.48
CA GLN A 7 11.08 1.93 -18.58
C GLN A 7 10.49 1.13 -17.41
N PHE A 8 9.16 1.16 -17.16
CA PHE A 8 8.56 0.46 -16.01
C PHE A 8 7.37 -0.41 -16.43
N ILE A 9 7.54 -1.73 -16.30
CA ILE A 9 6.49 -2.70 -16.64
C ILE A 9 6.12 -3.48 -15.37
N VAL A 10 4.84 -3.43 -15.00
CA VAL A 10 4.29 -4.30 -13.96
C VAL A 10 3.62 -5.47 -14.65
N LEU A 11 4.16 -6.68 -14.46
CA LEU A 11 3.56 -7.88 -15.01
C LEU A 11 2.66 -8.52 -13.97
N TYR A 12 1.37 -8.52 -14.28
CA TYR A 12 0.38 -9.36 -13.63
C TYR A 12 0.23 -10.62 -14.46
N GLN A 13 0.44 -11.78 -13.82
CA GLN A 13 0.02 -13.10 -14.31
C GLN A 13 0.50 -13.49 -15.73
N PHE A 14 1.51 -14.36 -15.80
CA PHE A 14 1.75 -15.28 -16.93
C PHE A 14 1.63 -14.67 -18.35
N ALA A 15 2.42 -13.64 -18.64
CA ALA A 15 2.68 -13.29 -20.04
C ALA A 15 3.68 -14.30 -20.63
N LEU A 16 3.28 -15.07 -21.64
CA LEU A 16 4.16 -15.90 -22.50
C LEU A 16 5.07 -15.04 -23.40
N ILE A 17 5.50 -13.88 -22.90
CA ILE A 17 6.26 -12.87 -23.62
C ILE A 17 7.59 -12.75 -22.89
N VAL A 18 8.68 -12.99 -23.61
CA VAL A 18 10.02 -12.72 -23.09
C VAL A 18 10.18 -11.21 -22.98
N VAL A 19 10.43 -10.72 -21.77
CA VAL A 19 10.68 -9.30 -21.51
C VAL A 19 12.13 -9.14 -21.08
N ASP A 20 12.95 -8.52 -21.93
CA ASP A 20 14.29 -8.11 -21.52
C ASP A 20 14.20 -7.02 -20.45
N ALA A 21 14.97 -7.13 -19.37
CA ALA A 21 15.02 -6.14 -18.30
C ALA A 21 16.42 -6.06 -17.72
N ASP A 22 16.86 -4.86 -17.37
CA ASP A 22 18.12 -4.65 -16.63
C ASP A 22 17.94 -5.03 -15.17
N VAL A 23 16.75 -4.79 -14.62
CA VAL A 23 16.39 -5.07 -13.23
C VAL A 23 15.03 -5.75 -13.17
N THR A 24 14.97 -6.91 -12.51
CA THR A 24 13.72 -7.61 -12.21
C THR A 24 13.52 -7.66 -10.69
N VAL A 25 12.40 -7.09 -10.23
CA VAL A 25 12.00 -7.10 -8.82
C VAL A 25 10.86 -8.08 -8.64
N ILE A 26 11.04 -9.05 -7.74
CA ILE A 26 10.03 -10.04 -7.38
C ILE A 26 9.39 -9.61 -6.06
N GLY A 27 8.10 -9.26 -6.14
CA GLY A 27 7.29 -8.76 -5.03
C GLY A 27 7.14 -7.24 -5.06
N SER A 28 5.91 -6.78 -4.82
CA SER A 28 5.54 -5.35 -4.82
C SER A 28 5.28 -4.79 -3.42
N GLY A 29 5.93 -5.35 -2.39
CA GLY A 29 5.90 -4.77 -1.04
C GLY A 29 6.65 -3.43 -0.96
N PRO A 30 6.69 -2.78 0.21
CA PRO A 30 7.35 -1.48 0.41
C PRO A 30 8.82 -1.46 -0.03
N GLY A 31 9.57 -2.55 0.15
CA GLY A 31 10.92 -2.65 -0.40
C GLY A 31 10.93 -2.82 -1.93
N GLY A 32 10.03 -3.65 -2.45
CA GLY A 32 9.99 -4.03 -3.86
C GLY A 32 9.55 -2.90 -4.79
N TYR A 33 8.38 -2.30 -4.55
CA TYR A 33 7.91 -1.23 -5.44
C TYR A 33 8.80 0.00 -5.38
N VAL A 34 9.39 0.32 -4.22
CA VAL A 34 10.33 1.46 -4.08
C VAL A 34 11.62 1.18 -4.85
N ALA A 35 12.21 -0.01 -4.70
CA ALA A 35 13.40 -0.40 -5.45
C ALA A 35 13.14 -0.36 -6.96
N ALA A 36 11.99 -0.86 -7.39
CA ALA A 36 11.62 -0.91 -8.80
C ALA A 36 11.40 0.50 -9.39
N ILE A 37 10.74 1.39 -8.65
CA ILE A 37 10.60 2.81 -9.04
C ILE A 37 11.96 3.48 -9.12
N LYS A 38 12.84 3.24 -8.14
CA LYS A 38 14.16 3.88 -8.11
C LYS A 38 15.05 3.39 -9.26
N ALA A 39 15.01 2.10 -9.58
CA ALA A 39 15.72 1.55 -10.73
C ALA A 39 15.24 2.19 -12.05
N ALA A 40 13.93 2.34 -12.23
CA ALA A 40 13.38 3.03 -13.41
C ALA A 40 13.81 4.51 -13.48
N GLN A 41 13.82 5.23 -12.35
CA GLN A 41 14.31 6.61 -12.28
C GLN A 41 15.79 6.76 -12.64
N LEU A 42 16.61 5.72 -12.40
CA LEU A 42 18.02 5.68 -12.79
C LEU A 42 18.22 5.30 -14.27
N GLY A 43 17.13 5.07 -15.01
CA GLY A 43 17.15 4.77 -16.44
C GLY A 43 17.16 3.29 -16.79
N PHE A 44 17.15 2.40 -15.79
CA PHE A 44 17.11 0.95 -16.02
C PHE A 44 15.72 0.49 -16.48
N LYS A 45 15.69 -0.38 -17.49
CA LYS A 45 14.49 -1.08 -17.90
C LYS A 45 14.11 -2.06 -16.79
N THR A 46 13.08 -1.70 -16.03
CA THR A 46 12.73 -2.38 -14.77
C THR A 46 11.40 -3.10 -14.89
N VAL A 47 11.38 -4.36 -14.46
CA VAL A 47 10.16 -5.18 -14.35
C VAL A 47 9.88 -5.45 -12.88
N CYS A 48 8.62 -5.28 -12.47
CA CYS A 48 8.14 -5.66 -11.15
C CYS A 48 7.07 -6.75 -11.30
N VAL A 49 7.27 -7.87 -10.61
CA VAL A 49 6.36 -9.03 -10.66
C VAL A 49 5.68 -9.19 -9.31
N GLU A 50 4.35 -9.27 -9.32
CA GLU A 50 3.53 -9.51 -8.14
C GLU A 50 2.54 -10.64 -8.43
N LYS A 51 2.31 -11.50 -7.44
CA LYS A 51 1.35 -12.61 -7.54
C LYS A 51 -0.06 -12.19 -7.13
N ASN A 52 -0.18 -11.22 -6.21
CA ASN A 52 -1.45 -10.75 -5.67
C ASN A 52 -2.12 -9.78 -6.65
N GLU A 53 -3.45 -9.69 -6.62
CA GLU A 53 -4.28 -8.81 -7.47
C GLU A 53 -3.98 -7.30 -7.32
N THR A 54 -3.44 -6.91 -6.16
CA THR A 54 -3.09 -5.53 -5.83
C THR A 54 -1.61 -5.39 -5.49
N LEU A 55 -1.05 -4.24 -5.85
CA LEU A 55 0.32 -3.87 -5.47
C LEU A 55 0.39 -3.40 -4.00
N GLY A 56 1.61 -3.26 -3.46
CA GLY A 56 1.86 -2.71 -2.14
C GLY A 56 2.14 -3.75 -1.06
N GLY A 57 2.02 -5.05 -1.41
CA GLY A 57 2.33 -6.19 -0.55
C GLY A 57 1.61 -6.15 0.80
N THR A 58 2.25 -6.74 1.81
CA THR A 58 1.66 -6.90 3.15
C THR A 58 1.33 -5.57 3.81
N CYS A 59 2.26 -4.61 3.77
CA CYS A 59 2.12 -3.33 4.49
C CYS A 59 0.84 -2.58 4.10
N LEU A 60 0.57 -2.48 2.80
CA LEU A 60 -0.58 -1.75 2.28
C LEU A 60 -1.89 -2.53 2.42
N ASN A 61 -1.88 -3.83 2.12
CA ASN A 61 -3.13 -4.58 1.94
C ASN A 61 -3.61 -5.26 3.22
N VAL A 62 -2.71 -5.84 4.03
CA VAL A 62 -3.07 -6.72 5.16
C VAL A 62 -2.17 -6.53 6.38
N GLY A 63 -1.56 -5.35 6.52
CA GLY A 63 -0.55 -5.08 7.53
C GLY A 63 -0.69 -3.69 8.12
N CYS A 64 0.38 -2.91 8.05
CA CYS A 64 0.49 -1.62 8.73
C CYS A 64 -0.68 -0.67 8.45
N ILE A 65 -1.10 -0.54 7.20
CA ILE A 65 -2.15 0.41 6.81
C ILE A 65 -3.52 0.03 7.41
N PRO A 66 -4.08 -1.17 7.20
CA PRO A 66 -5.35 -1.55 7.81
C PRO A 66 -5.26 -1.57 9.34
N SER A 67 -4.14 -2.05 9.93
CA SER A 67 -3.99 -2.05 11.38
C SER A 67 -3.98 -0.63 11.97
N LYS A 68 -3.31 0.33 11.33
CA LYS A 68 -3.27 1.71 11.82
C LYS A 68 -4.59 2.45 11.61
N ALA A 69 -5.33 2.15 10.55
CA ALA A 69 -6.68 2.67 10.36
C ALA A 69 -7.62 2.21 11.51
N LEU A 70 -7.60 0.92 11.84
CA LEU A 70 -8.40 0.37 12.94
C LEU A 70 -7.97 0.92 14.31
N LEU A 71 -6.66 1.02 14.56
CA LEU A 71 -6.15 1.61 15.81
C LEU A 71 -6.61 3.06 15.97
N ASN A 72 -6.53 3.87 14.92
CA ASN A 72 -6.98 5.25 14.94
C ASN A 72 -8.49 5.37 15.21
N ASN A 73 -9.30 4.53 14.56
CA ASN A 73 -10.75 4.51 14.80
C ASN A 73 -11.07 4.07 16.23
N SER A 74 -10.40 3.04 16.75
CA SER A 74 -10.58 2.58 18.13
C SER A 74 -10.18 3.65 19.15
N HIS A 75 -9.14 4.42 18.86
CA HIS A 75 -8.71 5.53 19.70
C HIS A 75 -9.76 6.65 19.73
N PHE A 76 -10.34 7.01 18.58
CA PHE A 76 -11.45 7.98 18.56
C PHE A 76 -12.69 7.47 19.29
N TYR A 77 -13.04 6.20 19.11
CA TYR A 77 -14.14 5.60 19.87
C TYR A 77 -13.87 5.66 21.38
N HIS A 78 -12.65 5.35 21.82
CA HIS A 78 -12.27 5.44 23.22
C HIS A 78 -12.38 6.87 23.77
N LEU A 79 -11.91 7.88 23.03
CA LEU A 79 -12.00 9.29 23.44
C LEU A 79 -13.45 9.80 23.47
N ALA A 80 -14.28 9.34 22.54
CA ALA A 80 -15.70 9.67 22.47
C ALA A 80 -16.51 9.01 23.60
N HIS A 81 -16.20 7.75 23.92
CA HIS A 81 -16.79 7.03 25.04
C HIS A 81 -16.27 7.51 26.40
N GLY A 82 -15.04 8.02 26.43
CA GLY A 82 -14.46 8.68 27.60
C GLY A 82 -15.08 10.04 27.88
N LYS A 83 -14.51 10.74 28.87
CA LYS A 83 -14.88 12.14 29.16
C LYS A 83 -14.03 13.13 28.35
N ASP A 84 -13.11 12.67 27.50
CA ASP A 84 -12.21 13.55 26.76
C ASP A 84 -12.95 14.46 25.79
N PHE A 85 -13.92 13.93 25.05
CA PHE A 85 -14.72 14.76 24.14
C PHE A 85 -15.72 15.63 24.92
N ALA A 86 -16.38 15.08 25.93
CA ALA A 86 -17.29 15.84 26.79
C ALA A 86 -16.60 17.00 27.53
N SER A 87 -15.39 16.81 28.06
CA SER A 87 -14.59 17.85 28.74
C SER A 87 -14.12 18.96 27.80
N ARG A 88 -14.15 18.72 26.49
CA ARG A 88 -13.91 19.70 25.43
C ARG A 88 -15.20 20.31 24.87
N GLY A 89 -16.35 20.00 25.46
CA GLY A 89 -17.66 20.49 25.02
C GLY A 89 -18.18 19.84 23.73
N ILE A 90 -17.65 18.69 23.34
CA ILE A 90 -18.05 17.96 22.13
C ILE A 90 -19.06 16.89 22.52
N GLU A 91 -20.31 17.04 22.05
CA GLU A 91 -21.31 15.98 22.11
C GLU A 91 -21.10 15.02 20.94
N SER A 92 -21.02 13.72 21.21
CA SER A 92 -20.82 12.71 20.18
C SER A 92 -21.69 11.48 20.43
N MET A 93 -22.31 10.99 19.36
CA MET A 93 -22.98 9.70 19.31
C MET A 93 -22.04 8.73 18.59
N TYR A 94 -21.63 7.66 19.26
CA TYR A 94 -20.60 6.75 18.77
C TYR A 94 -21.12 5.31 18.66
N THR A 95 -20.97 4.72 17.47
CA THR A 95 -21.22 3.31 17.21
C THR A 95 -20.04 2.75 16.43
N PHE A 96 -19.49 1.61 16.87
CA PHE A 96 -18.40 0.95 16.17
C PHE A 96 -18.96 -0.13 15.25
N HIS A 97 -18.89 0.11 13.95
CA HIS A 97 -19.22 -0.89 12.92
C HIS A 97 -17.90 -1.41 12.34
N ILE A 98 -17.63 -2.70 12.55
CA ILE A 98 -16.54 -3.46 11.91
C ILE A 98 -17.09 -4.16 10.69
#